data_AF-X1E283-F1
#
_entry.id   AF-X1E283-F1
#
_cell.length_a   1.000
_cell.length_b   1.000
_cell.length_c   1.000
_cell.angle_alpha   90.00
_cell.angle_beta   90.00
_cell.angle_gamma   90.00
#
_symmetry.space_group_name_H-M   'P 1'
#
loop_
_entity.id
_entity.type
_entity.pdbx_description
1 polymer ?
#
loop_
_entity_poly.entity_id
_entity_poly.type
_entity_poly.pdbx_seq_one_letter_code
_entity_poly.pdbx_strand_id
1 'polypeptide(L)'
;MLDFFDAKGEVEGLLNQLGVEARFEECHDESLHPGKQVAIVIADNRLGVVGELHPEVSRAFETPEAVYLFEIDLTALLPFTTGHKM
;
A
#
# COMPACT_ATOMS: atom_id res chain seq x y z
N MET A 1 -10.86 13.35 9.67
CA MET A 1 -11.17 11.92 9.82
C MET A 1 -10.35 11.23 8.77
N LEU A 2 -9.50 10.29 9.15
CA LEU A 2 -8.57 9.66 8.23
C LEU A 2 -9.25 8.45 7.58
N ASP A 3 -9.21 8.35 6.26
CA ASP A 3 -9.81 7.27 5.51
C ASP A 3 -8.81 6.54 4.57
N PHE A 4 -9.31 5.56 3.82
CA PHE A 4 -8.51 4.79 2.87
C PHE A 4 -7.84 5.66 1.80
N PHE A 5 -8.49 6.73 1.35
CA PHE A 5 -7.94 7.62 0.32
C PHE A 5 -6.82 8.47 0.88
N ASP A 6 -6.87 8.85 2.16
CA ASP A 6 -5.74 9.51 2.82
C ASP A 6 -4.51 8.59 2.83
N ALA A 7 -4.67 7.33 3.24
CA ALA A 7 -3.57 6.35 3.25
C ALA A 7 -3.01 6.06 1.85
N LYS A 8 -3.90 5.91 0.85
CA LYS A 8 -3.50 5.76 -0.55
C LYS A 8 -2.76 6.99 -1.07
N GLY A 9 -3.22 8.19 -0.72
CA GLY A 9 -2.59 9.45 -1.09
C GLY A 9 -1.16 9.59 -0.57
N GLU A 10 -0.88 9.15 0.65
CA GLU A 10 0.48 9.11 1.20
C GLU A 10 1.40 8.17 0.41
N VAL A 11 0.89 6.99 0.02
CA VAL A 11 1.64 6.04 -0.82
C VAL A 11 1.91 6.59 -2.22
N GLU A 12 0.91 7.24 -2.83
CA GLU A 12 1.08 7.92 -4.12
C GLU A 12 2.12 9.04 -4.03
N GLY A 13 2.08 9.83 -2.97
CA GLY A 13 3.05 10.88 -2.69
C GLY A 13 4.47 10.34 -2.54
N LEU A 14 4.64 9.26 -1.78
CA LEU A 14 5.92 8.58 -1.60
C LEU A 14 6.49 8.08 -2.95
N LEU A 15 5.69 7.36 -3.74
CA LEU A 15 6.15 6.80 -5.02
C LEU A 15 6.49 7.90 -6.03
N ASN A 16 5.71 8.99 -6.04
CA ASN A 16 5.99 10.16 -6.87
C ASN A 16 7.34 10.82 -6.49
N GLN A 17 7.63 10.98 -5.20
CA GLN A 17 8.93 11.48 -4.74
C GLN A 17 10.09 10.57 -5.14
N LEU A 18 9.86 9.27 -5.23
CA LEU A 18 10.83 8.28 -5.70
C LEU A 18 10.94 8.18 -7.23
N GLY A 19 10.13 8.96 -7.97
CA GLY A 19 10.08 8.93 -9.44
C GLY A 19 9.48 7.64 -10.02
N VAL A 20 8.67 6.94 -9.23
CA VAL A 20 8.09 5.64 -9.60
C VAL A 20 6.63 5.84 -10.05
N GLU A 21 6.33 5.40 -11.27
CA GLU A 21 4.96 5.34 -11.76
C GLU A 21 4.30 4.02 -11.34
N ALA A 22 3.20 4.09 -10.61
CA ALA A 22 2.46 2.94 -10.11
C ALA A 22 0.99 2.97 -10.51
N ARG A 23 0.42 1.79 -10.70
CA ARG A 23 -1.01 1.52 -10.81
C ARG A 23 -1.52 0.88 -9.54
N PHE A 24 -2.80 1.09 -9.26
CA PHE A 24 -3.50 0.47 -8.15
C PHE A 24 -4.62 -0.40 -8.68
N GLU A 25 -4.61 -1.67 -8.30
CA GLU A 25 -5.53 -2.69 -8.82
C GLU A 25 -6.24 -3.39 -7.66
N GLU A 26 -7.45 -3.89 -7.92
CA GLU A 26 -8.18 -4.69 -6.94
C GLU A 26 -7.35 -5.92 -6.55
N CYS A 27 -7.35 -6.23 -5.25
CA CYS A 27 -6.65 -7.39 -4.73
C CYS A 27 -7.42 -8.02 -3.58
N HIS A 28 -6.94 -9.19 -3.16
CA HIS A 28 -7.49 -9.91 -2.02
C HIS A 28 -6.36 -10.35 -1.10
N ASP A 29 -6.14 -9.55 -0.07
CA ASP A 29 -5.29 -9.81 1.08
C ASP A 29 -6.17 -10.07 2.30
N GLU A 30 -5.99 -11.23 2.93
CA GLU A 30 -6.80 -11.67 4.08
C GLU A 30 -6.49 -10.89 5.36
N SER A 31 -5.32 -10.25 5.43
CA SER A 31 -4.95 -9.41 6.57
C SER A 31 -5.63 -8.03 6.53
N LEU A 32 -6.25 -7.67 5.40
CA LEU A 32 -6.88 -6.38 5.14
C LEU A 32 -8.40 -6.50 4.99
N HIS A 33 -9.06 -5.37 5.16
CA HIS A 33 -10.50 -5.25 4.95
C HIS A 33 -10.84 -5.52 3.47
N PRO A 34 -11.81 -6.41 3.16
CA PRO A 34 -12.07 -6.88 1.79
C PRO A 34 -12.51 -5.78 0.82
N GLY A 35 -13.16 -4.73 1.34
CA GLY A 35 -13.61 -3.59 0.53
C GLY A 35 -12.71 -2.35 0.56
N LYS A 36 -11.54 -2.41 1.23
CA LYS A 36 -10.67 -1.24 1.43
C LYS A 36 -9.20 -1.61 1.31
N GLN A 37 -8.84 -2.12 0.15
CA GLN A 37 -7.49 -2.53 -0.17
C GLN A 37 -7.25 -2.43 -1.68
N VAL A 38 -6.00 -2.16 -2.05
CA VAL A 38 -5.53 -2.22 -3.44
C VAL A 38 -4.09 -2.70 -3.47
N ALA A 39 -3.74 -3.46 -4.50
CA ALA A 39 -2.37 -3.83 -4.82
C ALA A 39 -1.63 -2.63 -5.44
N ILE A 40 -0.36 -2.50 -5.11
CA ILE A 40 0.56 -1.53 -5.73
C ILE A 40 1.28 -2.26 -6.87
N VAL A 41 1.08 -1.81 -8.10
CA VAL A 41 1.60 -2.44 -9.32
C VAL A 41 2.55 -1.48 -10.04
N ILE A 42 3.81 -1.88 -10.23
CA ILE A 42 4.81 -1.09 -10.96
C ILE A 42 5.38 -1.97 -12.06
N ALA A 43 5.43 -1.45 -13.30
CA ALA A 43 5.88 -2.18 -14.48
C ALA A 43 5.28 -3.60 -14.59
N ASP A 44 3.95 -3.71 -14.40
CA ASP A 44 3.19 -4.97 -14.40
C ASP A 44 3.49 -5.96 -13.26
N ASN A 45 4.29 -5.57 -12.27
CA ASN A 45 4.59 -6.39 -11.10
C ASN A 45 3.86 -5.87 -9.88
N ARG A 46 3.12 -6.76 -9.20
CA ARG A 46 2.57 -6.47 -7.87
C ARG A 46 3.70 -6.49 -6.84
N LEU A 47 3.95 -5.33 -6.23
CA LEU A 47 5.08 -5.11 -5.33
C LEU A 47 4.64 -4.76 -3.92
N GLY A 48 3.34 -4.60 -3.69
CA GLY A 48 2.84 -4.16 -2.41
C GLY A 48 1.33 -4.10 -2.34
N VAL A 49 0.86 -3.54 -1.23
CA VAL A 49 -0.55 -3.31 -0.93
C VAL A 49 -0.71 -2.06 -0.08
N VAL A 50 -1.84 -1.39 -0.18
CA VAL A 50 -2.30 -0.38 0.78
C VAL A 50 -3.75 -0.66 1.12
N GLY A 51 -4.12 -0.56 2.39
CA GLY A 51 -5.49 -0.83 2.82
C GLY A 51 -5.74 -0.64 4.31
N GLU A 52 -7.00 -0.80 4.69
CA GLU A 52 -7.43 -0.85 6.09
C GLU A 52 -7.21 -2.26 6.64
N LEU A 53 -6.75 -2.37 7.88
CA LEU A 53 -6.62 -3.65 8.56
C LEU A 53 -7.95 -4.39 8.62
N HIS A 54 -7.90 -5.72 8.52
CA HIS A 54 -9.07 -6.55 8.73
C HIS A 54 -9.61 -6.33 10.17
N PRO A 55 -10.93 -6.25 10.37
CA PRO A 55 -11.51 -5.99 11.70
C PRO A 55 -11.06 -6.99 12.78
N GLU A 56 -10.87 -8.26 12.40
CA GLU A 56 -10.39 -9.29 13.32
C GLU A 56 -8.93 -9.06 13.74
N VAL A 57 -8.09 -8.58 12.81
CA VAL A 57 -6.70 -8.23 13.08
C VAL A 57 -6.67 -7.01 14.01
N SER A 58 -7.41 -5.95 13.69
CA SER A 58 -7.50 -4.75 14.53
C SER A 58 -7.94 -5.09 15.97
N ARG A 59 -8.92 -6.00 16.11
CA ARG A 59 -9.38 -6.46 17.42
C ARG A 59 -8.30 -7.23 18.18
N ALA A 60 -7.54 -8.08 17.50
CA ALA A 60 -6.46 -8.87 18.12
C ALA A 60 -5.31 -7.99 18.63
N PHE A 61 -5.07 -6.84 17.99
CA PHE A 61 -4.07 -5.85 18.39
C PHE A 61 -4.62 -4.75 19.31
N GLU A 62 -5.87 -4.86 19.76
CA GLU A 62 -6.53 -3.87 20.64
C GLU A 62 -6.52 -2.44 20.07
N THR A 63 -6.62 -2.31 18.75
CA THR A 63 -6.71 -1.02 18.05
C THR A 63 -8.18 -0.72 17.71
N PRO A 64 -8.87 0.15 18.48
CA PRO A 64 -10.31 0.37 18.33
C PRO A 64 -10.68 1.29 17.16
N GLU A 65 -9.72 2.05 16.65
CA GLU A 65 -9.90 2.94 15.50
C GLU A 65 -9.49 2.25 14.20
N ALA A 66 -9.98 2.76 13.06
CA ALA A 66 -9.57 2.26 11.76
C ALA A 66 -8.06 2.48 11.57
N VAL A 67 -7.32 1.39 11.36
CA VAL A 67 -5.88 1.42 11.11
C VAL A 67 -5.66 1.14 9.63
N TYR A 68 -4.92 2.03 8.98
CA TYR A 68 -4.50 1.87 7.60
C TYR A 68 -3.01 1.56 7.55
N LEU A 69 -2.62 0.67 6.65
CA LEU A 69 -1.23 0.32 6.42
C LEU A 69 -0.93 0.23 4.94
N PHE A 70 0.37 0.23 4.63
CA PHE A 70 0.86 -0.20 3.35
C PHE A 70 2.11 -1.08 3.54
N GLU A 71 2.35 -1.94 2.58
CA GLU A 71 3.55 -2.76 2.49
C GLU A 71 4.08 -2.69 1.05
N ILE A 72 5.39 -2.56 0.88
CA ILE A 72 6.06 -2.61 -0.42
C ILE A 72 7.36 -3.41 -0.29
N ASP A 73 7.60 -4.34 -1.22
CA ASP A 73 8.90 -4.99 -1.38
C ASP A 73 9.92 -3.95 -1.83
N LEU A 74 10.78 -3.53 -0.89
CA LEU A 74 11.81 -2.54 -1.15
C LEU A 74 12.85 -3.04 -2.17
N THR A 75 13.22 -4.31 -2.13
CA THR A 75 14.26 -4.86 -3.02
C THR A 75 13.78 -4.83 -4.47
N ALA A 76 12.51 -5.17 -4.68
CA ALA A 76 11.90 -5.15 -5.99
C ALA A 76 11.50 -3.73 -6.44
N LEU A 77 11.30 -2.78 -5.52
CA LEU A 77 11.06 -1.36 -5.82
C LEU A 77 12.32 -0.63 -6.31
N LEU A 78 13.48 -0.88 -5.69
CA LEU A 78 14.71 -0.09 -5.88
C LEU A 78 15.09 0.16 -7.36
N PRO A 79 15.05 -0.84 -8.28
CA PRO A 79 15.39 -0.65 -9.69
C PRO A 79 14.55 0.39 -10.44
N PHE A 80 13.38 0.77 -9.92
CA PHE A 80 12.47 1.73 -10.54
C PHE A 80 12.66 3.17 -10.05
N THR A 81 13.52 3.39 -9.04
CA THR A 81 13.66 4.70 -8.38
C THR A 81 14.68 5.61 -9.05
N THR A 82 14.46 6.93 -9.04
CA THR A 82 15.33 7.92 -9.70
C THR A 82 16.77 7.95 -9.17
N GLY A 83 16.98 7.52 -7.92
CA GLY A 83 18.29 7.46 -7.26
C GLY A 83 19.10 6.20 -7.56
N HIS A 84 18.48 5.17 -8.15
CA HIS A 84 19.12 3.90 -8.47
C HIS A 84 19.38 3.80 -9.98
N LYS A 85 20.30 4.62 -10.49
CA LYS A 85 20.92 4.39 -11.80
C LYS A 85 22.06 3.39 -11.61
N MET A 86 21.85 2.13 -11.97
CA MET A 86 22.95 1.25 -12.36
C MET A 86 23.40 1.58 -13.79
#